data_AF-A0A2W4WM65-F1
#
_entry.id   AF-A0A2W4WM65-F1
#
_cell.length_a   1.000
_cell.length_b   1.000
_cell.length_c   1.000
_cell.angle_alpha   90.00
_cell.angle_beta   90.00
_cell.angle_gamma   90.00
#
_symmetry.space_group_name_H-M   'P 1'
#
loop_
_entity.id
_entity.type
_entity.pdbx_description
1 polymer ?
#
loop_
_entity_poly.entity_id
_entity_poly.type
_entity_poly.pdbx_seq_one_letter_code
_entity_poly.pdbx_strand_id
1 'polypeptide(L)' 'MVGVQIGQTPSGEAMHVLVEGSRRQVQAAYGQMNAYLQAHRIPLREGGLPWEIVHEAGSPDGVTPARLEIFMPLQ' A
#
# COMPACT_ATOMS: atom_id res chain seq x y z
N MET A 1 10.71 10.96 18.59
CA MET A 1 9.34 11.51 18.48
C MET A 1 8.78 11.04 17.15
N VAL A 2 7.81 10.13 17.14
CA VAL A 2 7.16 9.66 15.90
C VAL A 2 5.90 10.51 15.74
N GLY A 3 5.90 11.41 14.76
CA GLY A 3 4.73 12.23 14.43
C GLY A 3 3.73 11.38 13.67
N VAL A 4 2.58 11.09 14.29
CA VAL A 4 1.44 10.48 13.59
C VAL A 4 0.62 11.63 13.01
N GLN A 5 0.64 11.78 11.69
CA GLN A 5 -0.18 12.77 10.99
C GLN A 5 -1.46 12.08 10.53
N ILE A 6 -2.61 12.46 11.12
CA ILE A 6 -3.92 12.01 10.66
C ILE A 6 -4.23 12.76 9.36
N GLY A 7 -4.02 12.12 8.22
CA GLY A 7 -4.36 12.64 6.89
C GLY A 7 -5.73 12.17 6.44
N GLN A 8 -6.42 12.99 5.64
CA GLN A 8 -7.55 12.50 4.85
C GLN A 8 -7.03 11.48 3.83
N THR A 9 -7.80 10.44 3.56
CA THR A 9 -7.60 9.60 2.37
C THR A 9 -7.51 10.52 1.16
N PRO A 10 -6.42 10.49 0.38
CA PRO A 10 -6.27 11.41 -0.75
C PRO A 10 -7.47 11.24 -1.68
N SER A 11 -8.17 12.34 -1.98
CA SER A 11 -9.16 12.35 -3.05
C SER A 11 -8.46 12.18 -4.41
N GLY A 12 -9.12 11.56 -5.38
CA GLY A 12 -8.62 11.38 -6.75
C GLY A 12 -8.23 9.94 -7.08
N GLU A 13 -7.62 9.75 -8.26
CA GLU A 13 -7.28 8.44 -8.80
C GLU A 13 -6.12 7.78 -8.03
N ALA A 14 -6.23 6.48 -7.81
CA ALA A 14 -5.21 5.68 -7.15
C ALA A 14 -5.15 4.27 -7.74
N MET A 15 -3.94 3.73 -7.86
CA MET A 15 -3.75 2.29 -8.04
C MET A 15 -4.08 1.59 -6.72
N HIS A 16 -4.97 0.61 -6.76
CA HIS A 16 -5.41 -0.16 -5.60
C HIS A 16 -4.99 -1.63 -5.74
N VAL A 17 -4.39 -2.19 -4.69
CA VAL A 17 -4.08 -3.61 -4.59
C VAL A 17 -4.53 -4.16 -3.25
N LEU A 18 -5.31 -5.23 -3.28
CA LEU A 18 -5.60 -6.06 -2.11
C LEU A 18 -4.49 -7.09 -1.94
N VAL A 19 -3.92 -7.16 -0.74
CA VAL A 19 -2.91 -8.15 -0.37
C VAL A 19 -3.45 -9.01 0.77
N GLU A 20 -3.31 -10.32 0.61
CA GLU A 20 -3.58 -11.31 1.65
C GLU A 20 -2.39 -12.27 1.75
N GLY A 21 -1.74 -12.32 2.91
CA GLY A 21 -0.61 -13.22 3.13
C GLY A 21 0.33 -12.80 4.26
N SER A 22 1.53 -13.37 4.25
CA SER A 22 2.59 -13.04 5.21
C SER A 22 3.06 -11.58 5.08
N ARG A 23 3.66 -11.05 6.15
CA ARG A 23 4.29 -9.70 6.13
C ARG A 23 5.33 -9.54 5.02
N ARG A 24 6.03 -10.62 4.64
CA ARG A 24 6.96 -10.61 3.51
C ARG A 24 6.24 -10.41 2.17
N GLN A 25 5.07 -11.01 1.99
CA GLN A 25 4.25 -10.81 0.79
C GLN A 25 3.69 -9.39 0.72
N VAL A 26 3.27 -8.83 1.86
CA VAL A 26 2.90 -7.40 1.96
C VAL A 26 4.04 -6.50 1.52
N GLN A 27 5.26 -6.73 2.03
CA GLN A 27 6.43 -5.95 1.61
C GLN A 27 6.75 -6.11 0.12
N ALA A 28 6.60 -7.33 -0.42
CA ALA A 28 6.81 -7.61 -1.84
C ALA A 28 5.78 -6.90 -2.74
N ALA A 29 4.54 -6.71 -2.28
CA ALA A 29 3.49 -6.04 -3.03
C ALA A 29 3.88 -4.60 -3.42
N TYR A 30 4.50 -3.85 -2.51
CA TYR A 30 5.02 -2.51 -2.80
C TYR A 30 6.02 -2.50 -3.96
N GLY A 31 6.93 -3.48 -4.00
CA GLY A 31 7.90 -3.62 -5.09
C GLY A 31 7.21 -3.92 -6.42
N GLN A 32 6.21 -4.82 -6.42
CA GLN A 32 5.44 -5.18 -7.61
C GLN A 32 4.63 -4.00 -8.15
N MET A 33 3.98 -3.23 -7.27
CA MET A 33 3.23 -2.05 -7.65
C MET A 33 4.13 -0.98 -8.29
N ASN A 34 5.28 -0.68 -7.68
CA ASN A 34 6.24 0.27 -8.25
C ASN A 34 6.76 -0.19 -9.62
N ALA A 35 7.07 -1.48 -9.78
CA ALA A 35 7.50 -2.05 -11.05
C ALA A 35 6.41 -1.93 -12.13
N TYR A 36 5.14 -2.16 -11.75
CA TYR A 36 4.00 -1.97 -12.65
C TYR A 36 3.87 -0.52 -13.12
N LEU A 37 3.89 0.45 -12.18
CA LEU A 37 3.81 1.87 -12.52
C LEU A 37 4.95 2.29 -13.46
N GLN A 38 6.17 1.83 -13.20
CA GLN A 38 7.33 2.10 -14.05
C GLN A 38 7.18 1.49 -15.45
N ALA A 39 6.78 0.22 -15.55
CA ALA A 39 6.61 -0.49 -16.82
C ALA A 39 5.54 0.16 -17.70
N HIS A 40 4.46 0.66 -17.08
CA HIS A 40 3.34 1.30 -17.77
C HIS A 40 3.46 2.82 -17.89
N ARG A 41 4.57 3.41 -17.42
CA ARG A 41 4.79 4.87 -17.39
C ARG A 41 3.65 5.65 -16.73
N ILE A 42 3.07 5.09 -15.67
CA ILE A 42 2.01 5.73 -14.90
C ILE A 42 2.67 6.63 -13.85
N PRO A 43 2.46 7.96 -13.91
CA PRO A 43 3.07 8.87 -12.96
C PRO A 43 2.37 8.82 -11.60
N LEU A 44 3.17 8.81 -10.53
CA LEU A 44 2.68 9.05 -9.17
C LEU A 44 2.36 10.53 -8.97
N ARG A 45 1.38 10.81 -8.12
CA ARG A 45 1.06 12.17 -7.69
C ARG A 45 2.27 12.80 -7.00
N GLU A 46 2.58 14.04 -7.35
CA GLU A 46 3.65 14.79 -6.70
C GLU A 46 3.38 14.92 -5.19
N GLY A 47 4.34 14.51 -4.36
CA GLY A 47 4.19 14.49 -2.90
C GLY A 47 3.17 13.47 -2.36
N GLY A 48 2.55 12.66 -3.23
CA GLY A 48 1.59 11.64 -2.85
C GLY A 48 2.27 10.45 -2.18
N LEU A 49 1.91 10.17 -0.93
CA LEU A 49 2.36 8.98 -0.21
C LEU A 49 1.34 7.84 -0.35
N PRO A 50 1.80 6.58 -0.45
CA PRO A 50 0.90 5.44 -0.34
C PRO A 50 0.17 5.44 1.00
N TRP A 51 -1.04 4.88 1.02
CA TRP A 51 -1.77 4.62 2.26
C TRP A 51 -2.35 3.21 2.26
N GLU A 52 -2.64 2.73 3.47
CA GLU A 52 -3.10 1.37 3.71
C GLU A 52 -4.44 1.38 4.45
N ILE A 53 -5.33 0.47 4.08
CA ILE A 53 -6.46 0.07 4.93
C ILE A 53 -6.16 -1.34 5.43
N VAL A 54 -5.91 -1.45 6.74
CA VAL A 54 -5.61 -2.73 7.37
C VAL A 54 -6.90 -3.36 7.88
N HIS A 55 -7.30 -4.47 7.27
CA HIS A 55 -8.42 -5.29 7.75
C HIS A 55 -7.95 -6.27 8.82
N GLU A 56 -6.77 -6.84 8.62
CA GLU A 56 -6.17 -7.81 9.53
C GLU A 56 -4.65 -7.65 9.51
N ALA A 57 -4.04 -7.37 10.67
CA ALA A 57 -2.59 -7.14 10.75
C ALA A 57 -1.75 -8.41 10.60
N GLY A 58 -2.39 -9.58 10.65
CA GLY A 58 -1.75 -10.89 10.71
C GLY A 58 -1.01 -11.14 12.02
N SER A 59 -0.69 -12.39 12.28
CA SER A 59 0.07 -12.78 13.48
C SER A 59 1.58 -12.81 13.19
N PRO A 60 2.44 -12.49 14.18
CA PRO A 60 3.90 -12.52 13.98
C PRO A 60 4.46 -13.91 13.65
N ASP A 61 3.78 -14.97 14.10
CA ASP A 61 4.11 -16.38 13.86
C ASP A 61 3.57 -16.89 12.51
N GLY A 62 2.86 -16.06 11.75
CA GLY A 62 2.36 -16.36 10.40
C GLY A 62 1.18 -17.31 10.34
N VAL A 63 0.60 -17.68 11.49
CA VAL A 63 -0.60 -18.52 11.58
C VAL A 63 -1.81 -17.79 11.00
N THR A 64 -1.94 -16.50 11.29
CA THR A 64 -2.97 -15.63 10.75
C THR A 64 -2.34 -14.74 9.66
N PRO A 65 -2.81 -14.82 8.40
CA PRO A 65 -2.32 -13.95 7.35
C PRO A 65 -2.70 -12.49 7.60
N ALA A 66 -1.86 -11.57 7.13
CA ALA A 66 -2.23 -10.16 7.07
C ALA A 66 -3.14 -9.93 5.85
N ARG A 67 -4.14 -9.07 6.01
CA ARG A 67 -5.04 -8.63 4.94
C ARG A 67 -5.15 -7.11 4.95
N LEU A 68 -4.75 -6.48 3.85
CA LEU A 68 -4.73 -5.03 3.72
C LEU A 68 -4.93 -4.59 2.26
N GLU A 69 -5.50 -3.41 2.10
CA GLU A 69 -5.56 -2.69 0.83
C GLU A 69 -4.44 -1.65 0.81
N ILE A 70 -3.66 -1.63 -0.27
CA ILE A 70 -2.62 -0.63 -0.52
C ILE A 70 -3.10 0.28 -1.65
N PHE A 71 -2.96 1.58 -1.46
CA PHE A 71 -3.31 2.58 -2.44
C PHE A 71 -2.09 3.44 -2.79
N MET A 72 -1.82 3.61 -4.09
CA MET A 72 -0.79 4.51 -4.60
C MET A 72 -1.45 5.67 -5.36
N PRO A 73 -1.29 6.93 -4.90
CA PRO A 73 -1.93 8.08 -5.53
C PRO A 73 -1.33 8.38 -6.91
N LEU A 74 -2.19 8.51 -7.92
CA LEU A 74 -1.81 8.81 -9.31
C LEU A 74 -2.08 10.29 -9.65
N GLN A 75 -1.47 10.78 -10.74
CA GLN A 75 -1.72 12.12 -11.29
C GLN A 75 -3.08 12.23 -11.97
#